data_AF-A0A9E3WW34-F1
#
_entry.id   AF-A0A9E3WW34-F1
#
_cell.length_a   1.000
_cell.length_b   1.000
_cell.length_c   1.000
_cell.angle_alpha   90.00
_cell.angle_beta   90.00
_cell.angle_gamma   90.00
#
_symmetry.space_group_name_H-M   'P 1'
#
loop_
_entity.id
_entity.type
_entity.pdbx_description
1 polymer ?
#
loop_
_entity_poly.entity_id
_entity_poly.type
_entity_poly.pdbx_seq_one_letter_code
_entity_poly.pdbx_strand_id
1 'polypeptide(L)'
;MPSLSRSLVTCGLLLLGSAAATAKQKTPKEIIEEATDQTAFRAKGIEMQMIMRLKDKSGSTRDRTMYARAQRKDGLSKTLVRFLAPADVAGTSFLFVENKTRDDDQYMYLPALK
;
A
#
# COMPACT_ATOMS: atom_id res chain seq x y z
N MET A 1 19.01 -69.09 24.85
CA MET A 1 18.02 -68.94 25.93
C MET A 1 18.16 -67.52 26.49
N PRO A 2 17.14 -66.65 26.32
CA PRO A 2 17.17 -65.26 26.77
C PRO A 2 16.72 -65.16 28.23
N SER A 3 17.31 -64.25 29.01
CA SER A 3 16.68 -63.77 30.25
C SER A 3 16.35 -62.30 30.09
N LEU A 4 15.05 -62.05 29.94
CA LEU A 4 14.41 -60.76 30.10
C LEU A 4 14.76 -60.19 31.48
N SER A 5 15.28 -58.97 31.54
CA SER A 5 15.03 -58.13 32.71
C SER A 5 14.93 -56.67 32.31
N ARG A 6 13.88 -56.04 32.84
CA ARG A 6 13.66 -54.59 33.00
C ARG A 6 12.96 -53.86 31.84
N SER A 7 11.69 -54.23 31.64
CA SER A 7 10.63 -53.24 31.39
C SER A 7 10.63 -52.20 32.51
N LEU A 8 11.36 -51.09 32.37
CA LEU A 8 11.22 -49.86 33.17
C LEU A 8 12.20 -48.78 32.67
N VAL A 9 12.11 -48.43 31.39
CA VAL A 9 12.56 -47.10 30.90
C VAL A 9 11.37 -46.42 30.23
N THR A 10 10.31 -46.36 31.03
CA THR A 10 9.41 -45.22 31.24
C THR A 10 9.81 -43.96 30.46
N CYS A 11 9.00 -43.60 29.47
CA CYS A 11 8.42 -42.25 29.25
C CYS A 11 9.30 -40.99 29.34
N GLY A 12 10.63 -41.07 29.26
CA GLY A 12 11.51 -39.92 29.48
C GLY A 12 11.89 -39.11 28.23
N LEU A 13 11.44 -39.50 27.04
CA LEU A 13 11.94 -38.94 25.77
C LEU A 13 10.87 -38.27 24.90
N LEU A 14 9.85 -37.66 25.52
CA LEU A 14 8.80 -36.91 24.80
C LEU A 14 8.53 -35.51 25.38
N LEU A 15 9.34 -35.02 26.32
CA LEU A 15 9.08 -33.76 27.04
C LEU A 15 10.12 -32.64 26.85
N LEU A 16 11.07 -32.79 25.92
CA LEU A 16 12.05 -31.74 25.65
C LEU A 16 11.82 -31.15 24.26
N GLY A 17 11.14 -30.00 24.23
CA GLY A 17 11.28 -29.08 23.10
C GLY A 17 10.02 -28.74 22.32
N SER A 18 8.84 -28.71 22.94
CA SER A 18 7.82 -27.74 22.49
C SER A 18 8.27 -26.34 22.91
N ALA A 19 9.40 -25.87 22.37
CA ALA A 19 9.62 -24.45 22.24
C ALA A 19 8.56 -23.99 21.25
N ALA A 20 7.39 -23.63 21.77
CA ALA A 20 6.42 -22.86 21.04
C ALA A 20 7.19 -21.62 20.57
N ALA A 21 7.64 -21.66 19.32
CA ALA A 21 8.12 -20.48 18.63
C ALA A 21 6.93 -19.53 18.67
N THR A 22 6.92 -18.63 19.65
CA THR A 22 6.05 -17.47 19.62
C THR A 22 6.57 -16.67 18.44
N ALA A 23 5.98 -16.93 17.28
CA ALA A 23 6.09 -16.05 16.14
C ALA A 23 5.59 -14.70 16.66
N LYS A 24 6.52 -13.75 16.85
CA LYS A 24 6.20 -12.42 17.33
C LYS A 24 5.27 -11.79 16.32
N GLN A 25 3.99 -11.71 16.66
CA GLN A 25 2.96 -11.18 15.76
C GLN A 25 3.27 -9.69 15.53
N LYS A 26 3.28 -9.28 14.26
CA LYS A 26 3.53 -7.87 13.90
C LYS A 26 2.48 -6.98 14.54
N THR A 27 2.91 -5.83 15.03
CA THR A 27 2.01 -4.78 15.51
C THR A 27 1.23 -4.17 14.34
N PRO A 28 0.07 -3.55 14.59
CA PRO A 28 -0.68 -2.85 13.54
C PRO A 28 0.16 -1.79 12.80
N LYS A 29 1.05 -1.10 13.51
CA LYS A 29 1.95 -0.10 12.92
C LYS A 29 2.94 -0.75 11.95
N GLU A 30 3.59 -1.84 12.33
CA GLU A 30 4.54 -2.55 11.47
C GLU A 30 3.86 -3.11 10.22
N ILE A 31 2.61 -3.57 10.33
CA ILE A 31 1.82 -4.05 9.19
C ILE A 31 1.56 -2.90 8.20
N ILE A 32 1.18 -1.72 8.69
CA ILE A 32 0.94 -0.55 7.85
C ILE A 32 2.25 -0.05 7.21
N GLU A 33 3.33 0.01 7.99
CA GLU A 33 4.64 0.43 7.50
C GLU A 33 5.12 -0.48 6.37
N GLU A 34 5.07 -1.80 6.57
CA GLU A 34 5.45 -2.77 5.53
C GLU A 34 4.56 -2.69 4.29
N ALA A 35 3.24 -2.60 4.45
CA ALA A 35 2.32 -2.46 3.34
C ALA A 35 2.54 -1.18 2.53
N THR A 36 2.93 -0.09 3.21
CA THR A 36 3.24 1.18 2.54
C THR A 36 4.63 1.19 1.92
N ASP A 37 5.64 0.56 2.53
CA ASP A 37 7.03 0.42 2.06
C ASP A 37 7.15 -0.18 0.66
N GLN A 38 6.21 -1.03 0.27
CA GLN A 38 6.21 -1.70 -1.04
C GLN A 38 5.55 -0.89 -2.16
N THR A 39 4.92 0.24 -1.85
CA THR A 39 4.21 1.03 -2.86
C THR A 39 5.16 1.97 -3.60
N ALA A 40 4.92 2.15 -4.91
CA ALA A 40 5.62 3.17 -5.69
C ALA A 40 5.59 4.53 -4.98
N PHE A 41 4.48 4.84 -4.27
CA PHE A 41 4.22 6.07 -3.52
C PHE A 41 5.27 6.45 -2.47
N ARG A 42 6.14 5.54 -2.00
CA ARG A 42 7.24 5.89 -1.09
C ARG A 42 8.56 6.25 -1.78
N ALA A 43 8.66 6.07 -3.09
CA ALA A 43 9.80 6.58 -3.83
C ALA A 43 9.92 8.11 -3.64
N LYS A 44 11.16 8.62 -3.58
CA LYS A 44 11.43 10.06 -3.45
C LYS A 44 10.75 10.88 -4.54
N GLY A 45 10.59 10.29 -5.73
CA GLY A 45 9.85 10.87 -6.83
C GLY A 45 9.29 9.77 -7.72
N ILE A 46 8.10 10.03 -8.28
CA ILE A 46 7.39 9.11 -9.16
C ILE A 46 6.82 9.92 -10.31
N GLU A 47 6.90 9.38 -11.51
CA GLU A 47 6.16 9.85 -12.67
C GLU A 47 5.49 8.65 -13.34
N MET A 48 4.18 8.75 -13.55
CA MET A 48 3.38 7.64 -14.06
C MET A 48 2.33 8.15 -15.03
N GLN A 49 2.13 7.39 -16.10
CA GLN A 49 0.96 7.54 -16.97
C GLN A 49 0.00 6.39 -16.69
N MET A 50 -1.28 6.71 -16.51
CA MET A 50 -2.31 5.78 -16.07
C MET A 50 -3.56 5.88 -16.94
N ILE A 51 -4.27 4.77 -17.08
CA ILE A 51 -5.62 4.72 -17.65
C ILE A 51 -6.59 4.38 -16.52
N MET A 52 -7.54 5.27 -16.25
CA MET A 52 -8.65 5.03 -15.34
C MET A 52 -9.88 4.64 -16.14
N ARG A 53 -10.36 3.40 -15.97
CA ARG A 53 -11.61 2.93 -16.55
C ARG A 53 -12.74 3.04 -15.53
N LEU A 54 -13.68 3.95 -15.79
CA LEU A 54 -14.90 4.11 -15.01
C LEU A 54 -15.99 3.25 -15.63
N LYS A 55 -16.55 2.31 -14.87
CA LYS A 55 -17.69 1.49 -15.29
C LYS A 55 -18.91 1.88 -14.46
N ASP A 56 -20.01 2.22 -15.10
CA ASP A 56 -21.26 2.55 -14.41
C ASP A 56 -22.14 1.31 -14.18
N LYS A 57 -23.27 1.51 -13.49
CA LYS A 57 -24.25 0.45 -13.19
C LYS A 57 -24.89 -0.19 -14.42
N SER A 58 -24.95 0.53 -15.55
CA SER A 58 -25.49 0.02 -16.82
C SER A 58 -24.46 -0.80 -17.60
N GLY A 59 -23.20 -0.76 -17.17
CA GLY A 59 -22.08 -1.42 -17.84
C GLY A 59 -21.35 -0.52 -18.84
N SER A 60 -21.77 0.73 -19.03
CA SER A 60 -21.05 1.69 -19.85
C SER A 60 -19.68 1.99 -19.23
N THR A 61 -18.66 2.07 -20.08
CA THR A 61 -17.28 2.35 -19.65
C THR A 61 -16.78 3.65 -20.25
N ARG A 62 -16.07 4.44 -19.44
CA ARG A 62 -15.35 5.64 -19.88
C ARG A 62 -13.91 5.56 -19.39
N ASP A 63 -12.98 5.69 -20.32
CA ASP A 63 -11.55 5.69 -20.01
C ASP A 63 -11.03 7.11 -19.91
N ARG A 64 -10.15 7.35 -18.94
CA ARG A 64 -9.42 8.61 -18.77
C ARG A 64 -7.93 8.33 -18.75
N THR A 65 -7.18 9.05 -19.57
CA THR A 65 -5.71 8.99 -19.53
C THR A 65 -5.22 10.10 -18.62
N MET A 66 -4.34 9.76 -17.67
CA MET A 66 -3.82 10.69 -16.68
C MET A 66 -2.30 10.59 -16.61
N TYR A 67 -1.68 11.71 -16.28
CA TYR A 67 -0.30 11.77 -15.82
C TYR A 67 -0.28 12.13 -14.34
N ALA A 68 0.51 11.42 -13.55
CA ALA A 68 0.75 11.73 -12.16
C ALA A 68 2.23 11.92 -11.90
N ARG A 69 2.54 12.90 -11.06
CA ARG A 69 3.86 13.14 -10.51
C ARG A 69 3.76 13.31 -9.01
N ALA A 70 4.50 12.52 -8.27
CA ALA A 70 4.62 12.66 -6.82
C ALA A 70 6.06 12.94 -6.44
N GLN A 71 6.25 13.75 -5.42
CA GLN A 71 7.55 14.01 -4.79
C GLN A 71 7.38 13.92 -3.29
N ARG A 72 8.35 13.32 -2.60
CA ARG A 72 8.37 13.23 -1.14
C ARG A 72 9.60 13.92 -0.57
N LYS A 73 9.38 14.79 0.42
CA LYS A 73 10.43 15.52 1.15
C LYS A 73 10.05 15.58 2.63
N ASP A 74 11.01 15.26 3.51
CA ASP A 74 10.83 15.30 4.96
C ASP A 74 9.62 14.50 5.47
N GLY A 75 9.34 13.36 4.81
CA GLY A 75 8.20 12.48 5.08
C GLY A 75 6.89 12.88 4.41
N LEU A 76 6.76 14.10 3.89
CA LEU A 76 5.55 14.65 3.29
C LEU A 76 5.54 14.49 1.77
N SER A 77 4.39 14.19 1.18
CA SER A 77 4.19 14.17 -0.27
C SER A 77 3.57 15.45 -0.84
N LYS A 78 3.95 15.71 -2.09
CA LYS A 78 3.21 16.57 -3.01
C LYS A 78 2.91 15.77 -4.26
N THR A 79 1.64 15.70 -4.63
CA THR A 79 1.19 14.90 -5.77
C THR A 79 0.37 15.74 -6.72
N LEU A 80 0.82 15.83 -7.97
CA LEU A 80 0.08 16.43 -9.08
C LEU A 80 -0.52 15.32 -9.94
N VAL A 81 -1.81 15.40 -10.22
CA VAL A 81 -2.50 14.54 -11.19
C VAL A 81 -3.10 15.43 -12.27
N ARG A 82 -2.84 15.12 -13.54
CA ARG A 82 -3.39 15.84 -14.70
C ARG A 82 -4.13 14.88 -15.62
N PHE A 83 -5.34 15.23 -15.98
CA PHE A 83 -6.10 14.54 -17.02
C PHE A 83 -5.58 14.95 -18.40
N LEU A 84 -5.22 13.96 -19.20
CA LEU A 84 -4.72 14.14 -20.57
C LEU A 84 -5.80 13.87 -21.62
N ALA A 85 -6.69 12.91 -21.35
CA ALA A 85 -7.80 12.55 -22.23
C ALA A 85 -8.97 11.97 -21.41
N PRO A 86 -10.21 12.02 -21.92
CA PRO A 86 -10.64 12.64 -23.19
C PRO A 86 -10.68 14.18 -23.14
N ALA A 87 -11.02 14.82 -24.26
CA ALA A 87 -10.97 16.28 -24.43
C ALA A 87 -11.88 17.05 -23.46
N ASP A 88 -12.98 16.43 -23.01
CA ASP A 88 -13.93 16.99 -22.05
C ASP A 88 -13.34 17.23 -20.65
N VAL A 89 -12.33 16.45 -20.28
CA VAL A 89 -11.62 16.57 -18.98
C VAL A 89 -10.16 16.99 -19.13
N ALA A 90 -9.64 17.04 -20.36
CA ALA A 90 -8.25 17.35 -20.64
C ALA A 90 -7.82 18.69 -20.01
N GLY A 91 -6.67 18.67 -19.34
CA GLY A 91 -6.12 19.81 -18.62
C GLY A 91 -6.66 19.99 -17.20
N THR A 92 -7.77 19.35 -16.83
CA THR A 92 -8.19 19.28 -15.41
C THR A 92 -7.06 18.69 -14.59
N SER A 93 -6.74 19.33 -13.47
CA SER A 93 -5.62 18.90 -12.62
C SER A 93 -5.96 18.99 -11.14
N PHE A 94 -5.41 18.07 -10.36
CA PHE A 94 -5.47 18.06 -8.90
C PHE A 94 -4.07 18.16 -8.32
N LEU A 95 -3.92 18.96 -7.27
CA LEU A 95 -2.70 19.04 -6.48
C LEU A 95 -3.03 18.69 -5.02
N PHE A 96 -2.35 17.69 -4.49
CA PHE A 96 -2.41 17.27 -3.09
C PHE A 96 -1.10 17.64 -2.40
N VAL A 97 -1.19 18.28 -1.23
CA VAL A 97 -0.02 18.69 -0.44
C VAL A 97 -0.21 18.24 1.01
N GLU A 98 0.62 17.31 1.45
CA GLU A 98 0.64 16.86 2.84
C GLU A 98 1.27 17.92 3.75
N ASN A 99 0.69 18.14 4.93
CA ASN A 99 1.18 19.06 5.94
C ASN A 99 1.46 18.31 7.27
N LYS A 100 2.45 18.80 8.06
CA LYS A 100 2.86 18.13 9.32
C LYS A 100 1.89 18.35 10.49
N THR A 101 1.35 19.55 10.60
CA THR A 101 0.68 20.03 11.83
C THR A 101 -0.72 20.58 11.60
N ARG A 102 -1.17 20.56 10.35
CA ARG A 102 -2.47 21.05 9.91
C ARG A 102 -3.00 20.13 8.83
N ASP A 103 -4.25 20.33 8.44
CA ASP A 103 -4.88 19.57 7.38
C ASP A 103 -4.15 19.72 6.04
N ASP A 104 -4.23 18.65 5.25
CA ASP A 104 -3.66 18.60 3.91
C ASP A 104 -4.42 19.51 2.95
N ASP A 105 -3.69 20.10 1.99
CA ASP A 105 -4.31 20.95 0.98
C ASP A 105 -4.67 20.14 -0.26
N GLN A 106 -5.86 20.41 -0.79
CA GLN A 106 -6.30 19.88 -2.07
C GLN A 106 -6.76 21.02 -2.98
N TYR A 107 -6.11 21.16 -4.14
CA TYR A 107 -6.47 22.13 -5.15
C TYR A 107 -7.02 21.42 -6.39
N MET A 108 -8.01 22.05 -7.03
CA MET A 108 -8.57 21.60 -8.30
C MET A 108 -8.50 22.74 -9.31
N TYR A 109 -7.91 22.47 -10.47
CA TYR A 109 -7.87 23.40 -11.60
C TYR A 109 -8.79 22.90 -12.71
N LEU A 110 -9.74 23.76 -13.11
CA LEU A 110 -10.73 23.49 -14.15
C LEU A 110 -10.51 24.47 -15.32
N PRO A 111 -9.86 24.06 -16.42
CA PRO A 111 -9.53 24.96 -17.52
C PRO A 111 -10.76 25.51 -18.26
N ALA A 112 -11.90 24.80 -18.19
CA ALA A 112 -13.15 25.19 -18.86
C ALA A 112 -13.88 26.37 -18.22
N LEU A 113 -13.41 26.87 -17.05
CA LEU A 113 -14.02 28.01 -16.34
C LEU A 113 -13.33 29.36 -16.61
N LYS A 114 -12.49 29.42 -17.65
CA LYS A 114 -11.87 30.68 -18.11
C LYS A 114 -12.76 31.42 -19.09
#